data_AF-A0A9E0APP8-F1
#
_entry.id   AF-A0A9E0APP8-F1
#
_cell.length_a   1.000
_cell.length_b   1.000
_cell.length_c   1.000
_cell.angle_alpha   90.00
_cell.angle_beta   90.00
_cell.angle_gamma   90.00
#
_symmetry.space_group_name_H-M   'P 1'
#
loop_
_entity.id
_entity.type
_entity.pdbx_description
1 polymer ?
#
loop_
_entity_poly.entity_id
_entity_poly.type
_entity_poly.pdbx_seq_one_letter_code
_entity_poly.pdbx_strand_id
1 'polypeptide(L)'
;PIDVPASVAAGETKYQEDRPFILQAPNYFRTDVKFSLKRNREKSSVTWSLDLQNATNRKNVFGDYFDPKTGTTKTAYQMTMIPVLSYKVDF
;
A
#
# COMPACT_ATOMS: atom_id res chain seq x y z
N PRO A 1 -8.71 6.60 17.89
CA PRO A 1 -8.33 7.91 17.32
C PRO A 1 -7.00 8.34 17.93
N ILE A 2 -6.20 9.16 17.26
CA ILE A 2 -4.94 9.66 17.84
C ILE A 2 -5.26 10.75 18.88
N ASP A 3 -4.69 10.61 20.08
CA ASP A 3 -4.73 11.63 21.11
C ASP A 3 -3.60 12.64 20.84
N VAL A 4 -3.94 13.76 20.20
CA VAL A 4 -2.94 14.77 19.82
C VAL A 4 -2.24 15.36 21.06
N PRO A 5 -2.94 15.83 22.11
CA PRO A 5 -2.29 16.31 23.33
C PRO A 5 -1.33 15.29 23.98
N ALA A 6 -1.76 14.04 24.15
CA ALA A 6 -0.92 13.00 24.75
C ALA A 6 0.26 12.63 23.82
N SER A 7 0.05 12.64 22.50
CA SER A 7 1.11 12.37 21.52
C SER A 7 2.16 13.49 21.49
N VAL A 8 1.74 14.75 21.65
CA VAL A 8 2.66 15.90 21.77
C VAL A 8 3.53 15.74 23.03
N ALA A 9 2.93 15.39 24.17
CA ALA A 9 3.65 15.22 25.43
C ALA A 9 4.62 14.01 25.40
N ALA A 10 4.24 12.92 24.74
CA ALA A 10 5.04 11.70 24.66
C ALA A 10 6.07 11.71 23.53
N GLY A 11 5.92 12.57 22.52
CA GLY A 11 6.76 12.58 21.31
C GLY A 11 6.53 11.40 20.36
N GLU A 12 5.50 10.60 20.61
CA GLU A 12 5.13 9.42 19.84
C GLU A 12 3.61 9.35 19.65
N THR A 13 3.13 8.51 18.74
CA THR A 13 1.68 8.37 18.50
C THR A 13 1.02 7.67 19.69
N LYS A 14 0.14 8.38 20.40
CA LYS A 14 -0.75 7.83 21.44
C LYS A 14 -2.18 7.79 20.92
N TYR A 15 -2.90 6.72 21.27
CA TYR A 15 -4.28 6.53 20.86
C TYR A 15 -5.23 6.70 22.05
N GLN A 16 -6.44 7.19 21.77
CA GLN A 16 -7.55 7.22 22.71
C GLN A 16 -8.13 5.80 22.88
N GLU A 17 -7.77 5.15 23.99
CA GLU A 17 -8.18 3.77 24.29
C GLU A 17 -9.66 3.65 24.71
N ASP A 18 -10.25 4.73 25.21
CA ASP A 18 -11.66 4.84 25.59
C ASP A 18 -12.62 4.90 24.39
N ARG A 19 -12.08 5.08 23.19
CA ARG A 19 -12.83 5.31 21.94
C ARG A 19 -12.38 4.42 20.78
N PRO A 20 -12.36 3.09 20.95
CA PRO A 20 -11.92 2.21 19.88
C PRO A 20 -12.93 2.24 18.72
N PHE A 21 -12.43 2.03 17.49
CA PHE A 21 -13.24 1.86 16.26
C PHE A 21 -14.16 3.03 15.84
N ILE A 22 -14.09 4.20 16.48
CA ILE A 22 -14.89 5.38 16.07
C ILE A 22 -14.51 5.88 14.66
N LEU A 23 -13.23 5.74 14.30
CA LEU A 23 -12.74 6.13 12.98
C LEU A 23 -12.80 4.93 12.04
N GLN A 24 -13.38 5.15 10.87
CA GLN A 24 -13.40 4.17 9.78
C GLN A 24 -12.52 4.67 8.62
N ALA A 25 -11.72 3.78 8.06
CA ALA A 25 -11.00 4.07 6.83
C ALA A 25 -11.97 4.34 5.67
N PRO A 26 -11.62 5.22 4.72
CA PRO A 26 -12.46 5.46 3.55
C PRO A 26 -12.61 4.18 2.72
N ASN A 27 -13.74 4.06 2.02
CA ASN A 27 -14.01 2.93 1.12
C ASN A 27 -12.83 2.67 0.18
N TYR A 28 -12.36 1.43 0.18
CA TYR A 28 -11.15 1.00 -0.51
C TYR A 28 -11.48 0.21 -1.78
N PHE A 29 -10.91 0.64 -2.91
CA PHE A 29 -10.95 -0.10 -4.17
C PHE A 29 -9.60 0.07 -4.88
N ARG A 30 -8.92 -1.05 -5.12
CA ARG A 30 -7.63 -1.12 -5.82
C ARG A 30 -7.75 -2.10 -6.97
N THR A 31 -7.24 -1.69 -8.12
CA THR A 31 -7.21 -2.51 -9.33
C THR A 31 -5.78 -2.96 -9.61
N ASP A 32 -5.59 -4.26 -9.79
CA ASP A 32 -4.33 -4.88 -10.21
C ASP A 32 -4.56 -5.53 -11.58
N VAL A 33 -3.60 -5.39 -12.49
CA VAL A 33 -3.71 -5.88 -13.87
C VAL A 33 -2.44 -6.63 -14.26
N LYS A 34 -2.59 -7.84 -14.82
CA LYS A 34 -1.46 -8.63 -15.30
C LYS A 34 -1.64 -9.03 -16.75
N PHE A 35 -0.60 -8.77 -17.54
CA PHE A 35 -0.45 -9.29 -18.90
C PHE A 35 0.60 -10.40 -18.88
N SER A 36 0.32 -11.52 -19.55
CA SER A 36 1.30 -12.60 -19.68
C SER A 36 1.24 -13.23 -21.07
N LEU A 37 2.42 -13.51 -21.62
CA LEU A 37 2.59 -14.17 -22.90
C LEU A 37 3.52 -15.37 -22.70
N LYS A 38 3.02 -16.57 -22.97
CA LYS A 38 3.79 -17.81 -22.97
C LYS A 38 4.01 -18.29 -24.39
N ARG A 39 5.26 -18.60 -24.75
CA ARG A 39 5.66 -19.18 -26.02
C ARG A 39 6.34 -20.53 -25.77
N ASN A 40 5.67 -21.59 -26.19
CA ASN A 40 6.20 -22.95 -26.13
C ASN A 40 7.04 -23.25 -27.38
N ARG A 41 8.20 -23.88 -27.19
CA ARG A 41 9.08 -24.45 -28.22
C ARG A 41 9.36 -25.91 -27.85
N GLU A 42 9.83 -26.71 -28.81
CA GLU A 42 10.06 -28.15 -28.59
C GLU A 42 11.00 -28.49 -27.43
N LYS A 43 11.95 -27.60 -27.11
CA LYS A 43 12.97 -27.82 -26.06
C LYS A 43 13.00 -26.74 -24.97
N SER A 44 12.03 -25.82 -24.99
CA SER A 44 11.94 -24.77 -23.98
C SER A 44 10.60 -24.04 -24.04
N SER A 45 10.17 -23.51 -22.91
CA SER A 45 9.02 -22.62 -22.83
C SER A 45 9.46 -21.28 -22.24
N VAL A 46 9.15 -20.19 -22.94
CA VAL A 46 9.47 -18.83 -22.52
C VAL A 46 8.20 -18.11 -22.10
N THR A 47 8.19 -17.47 -20.93
CA THR A 47 7.07 -16.65 -20.46
C THR A 47 7.54 -15.24 -20.16
N TRP A 48 6.84 -14.27 -20.74
CA TRP A 48 6.90 -12.86 -20.35
C TRP A 48 5.68 -12.51 -19.53
N SER A 49 5.83 -11.69 -18.50
CA SER A 49 4.69 -11.10 -17.80
C SER A 49 4.99 -9.71 -17.29
N LEU A 50 3.98 -8.85 -17.37
CA LEU A 50 3.95 -7.51 -16.79
C LEU A 50 2.77 -7.45 -15.82
N ASP A 51 3.08 -7.27 -14.55
CA ASP A 51 2.10 -7.10 -13.47
C ASP A 51 2.10 -5.62 -13.04
N LEU A 52 0.93 -4.99 -13.07
CA LEU A 52 0.70 -3.61 -12.65
C LEU A 52 -0.17 -3.64 -11.40
N GLN A 53 0.48 -3.56 -10.25
CA GLN A 53 -0.18 -3.40 -8.97
C GLN A 53 -0.59 -1.94 -8.76
N ASN A 54 -1.79 -1.70 -8.25
CA ASN A 54 -2.39 -0.38 -8.07
C ASN A 54 -2.41 0.40 -9.39
N ALA A 55 -2.99 -0.19 -10.44
CA ALA A 55 -3.02 0.32 -11.81
C ALA A 55 -3.66 1.71 -11.95
N THR A 56 -4.54 2.11 -11.02
CA THR A 56 -5.14 3.45 -10.98
C THR A 56 -4.29 4.46 -10.19
N ASN A 57 -3.12 4.06 -9.69
CA ASN A 57 -2.22 4.84 -8.83
C ASN A 57 -2.95 5.54 -7.68
N ARG A 58 -3.88 4.84 -7.03
CA ARG A 58 -4.69 5.40 -5.96
C ARG A 58 -3.84 5.56 -4.70
N LYS A 59 -3.99 6.70 -4.02
CA LYS A 59 -3.44 6.93 -2.68
C LYS A 59 -4.28 6.18 -1.65
N ASN A 60 -3.85 4.98 -1.31
CA ASN A 60 -4.53 4.10 -0.37
C ASN A 60 -4.07 4.40 1.05
N VAL A 61 -4.98 4.67 1.97
CA VAL A 61 -4.64 4.94 3.37
C VAL A 61 -4.06 3.67 4.01
N PHE A 62 -2.87 3.78 4.59
CA PHE A 62 -2.28 2.72 5.42
C PHE A 62 -2.70 2.93 6.89
N GLY A 63 -2.64 4.16 7.36
CA GLY A 63 -3.06 4.58 8.70
C GLY A 63 -2.65 6.02 8.97
N ASP A 64 -3.10 6.57 10.08
CA ASP A 64 -2.67 7.89 10.54
C ASP A 64 -1.56 7.74 11.59
N TYR A 65 -0.69 8.74 11.67
CA TYR A 65 0.38 8.81 12.68
C TYR A 65 0.59 10.25 13.12
N PHE A 66 1.13 10.43 14.32
CA PHE A 66 1.51 11.75 14.81
C PHE A 66 2.93 12.10 14.34
N ASP A 67 3.09 13.28 13.75
CA ASP A 67 4.40 13.84 13.41
C ASP A 67 4.86 14.82 14.50
N PRO A 68 5.84 14.43 15.35
CA PRO A 68 6.31 15.28 16.45
C PRO A 68 7.05 16.53 15.96
N LYS A 69 7.52 16.58 14.71
CA LYS A 69 8.17 17.77 14.15
C LYS A 69 7.17 18.86 13.79
N THR A 70 6.02 18.46 13.26
CA THR A 70 4.97 19.40 12.86
C THR A 70 3.85 19.54 13.89
N GLY A 71 3.85 18.71 14.94
CA GLY A 71 2.81 18.69 15.97
C GLY A 71 1.43 18.30 15.45
N THR A 72 1.37 17.62 14.30
CA THR A 72 0.12 17.33 13.58
C THR A 72 -0.01 15.86 13.25
N THR A 73 -1.26 15.40 13.13
CA THR A 73 -1.55 14.06 12.63
C THR A 73 -1.43 14.05 11.11
N LYS A 74 -0.75 13.05 10.56
CA LYS A 74 -0.55 12.84 9.12
C LYS A 74 -1.03 11.46 8.73
N THR A 75 -1.57 11.36 7.52
CA THR A 75 -1.97 10.09 6.93
C THR A 75 -0.81 9.47 6.17
N ALA A 76 -0.41 8.27 6.56
CA ALA A 76 0.48 7.42 5.80
C ALA A 76 -0.31 6.70 4.70
N TYR A 77 0.27 6.68 3.50
CA TYR A 77 -0.29 5.97 2.35
C TYR A 77 0.50 4.69 2.05
N GLN A 78 -0.19 3.69 1.52
CA GLN A 78 0.43 2.49 0.97
C GLN A 78 1.21 2.82 -0.31
N MET A 79 1.93 1.82 -0.83
CA MET A 79 2.72 1.96 -2.05
C MET A 79 1.87 2.44 -3.24
N THR A 80 2.50 3.26 -4.07
CA THR A 80 1.95 3.76 -5.34
C THR A 80 1.87 2.63 -6.37
N MET A 81 1.60 2.95 -7.64
CA MET A 81 1.66 1.96 -8.71
C MET A 81 3.02 1.25 -8.76
N ILE A 82 3.01 -0.09 -8.82
CA ILE A 82 4.23 -0.92 -8.89
C ILE A 82 4.18 -1.77 -10.17
N PRO A 83 5.04 -1.49 -11.16
CA PRO A 83 5.22 -2.36 -12.31
C PRO A 83 6.23 -3.47 -12.00
N VAL A 84 5.87 -4.71 -12.27
CA VAL A 84 6.75 -5.88 -12.14
C VAL A 84 6.84 -6.59 -13.48
N LEU A 85 8.02 -6.50 -14.09
CA LEU A 85 8.36 -7.25 -15.30
C LEU A 85 9.04 -8.56 -14.90
N SER A 86 8.56 -9.68 -15.44
CA SER A 86 9.13 -10.99 -15.22
C SER A 86 9.36 -11.73 -16.54
N TYR A 87 10.50 -12.42 -16.61
CA TYR A 87 10.91 -13.28 -17.69
C TYR A 87 11.27 -14.65 -17.12
N LYS A 88 10.69 -15.72 -17.68
CA LYS A 88 10.92 -17.09 -17.24
C LYS A 88 11.23 -17.99 -18.44
N VAL A 89 12.21 -18.87 -18.29
CA VAL A 89 12.52 -19.95 -19.24
C VAL A 89 12.43 -21.27 -18.50
N ASP A 90 11.63 -22.20 -19.04
CA ASP A 90 11.53 -23.59 -18.62
C ASP A 90 12.15 -24.48 -19.71
N PHE A 91 12.87 -25.53 -19.35
CA PHE A 91 13.56 -26.46 -20.28
C PHE A 91 12.96 -27.86 -20.22
#